data_AF-A0A2M6W454-F1
#
_entry.id   AF-A0A2M6W454-F1
#
_cell.length_a   1.000
_cell.length_b   1.000
_cell.length_c   1.000
_cell.angle_alpha   90.00
_cell.angle_beta   90.00
_cell.angle_gamma   90.00
#
_symmetry.space_group_name_H-M   'P 1'
#
loop_
_entity.id
_entity.type
_entity.pdbx_description
1 polymer ?
#
loop_
_entity_poly.entity_id
_entity_poly.type
_entity_poly.pdbx_seq_one_letter_code
_entity_poly.pdbx_strand_id
1 'polypeptide(L)'
;MWSGTPQIRELIQTSKIGVFFIDDNQNVRPNETGSAEYIKDTAVEMEYEVHEYELEAQFRCSGSEAFVNWINNTFGIKRTANVIWDQKEEFDFQIVDSPQELYKKITQKNAEKQGSARLVAGFCWPWSKPNSDGTLVNDVRIGDFQMPWEGKDGYKLAPGIPPASLWPDDPNGVNQIGSIYTIQGFEFDYVGVIIGPDLIYNFENQIWIALKEKSADSVVKRSGDKLVDLLKNTYRVLLTRGMKGCYVYFIDKETEKFFKSRIETGESYRRYDASVLSPITIGTVRIPLVGLAPCGNPLLGEENIEEYIPVPKAKLRPGAKYFIVRAQGDSMNLAGIEDGDLLLCRYGEKGETGDRVVALLGGENVTIKEYGPRKKGVRLLLPKSNNKKHKPITPGEGDSIQGIVQEVLKRS
;
A
#
# COMPACT_ATOMS: atom_id res chain seq x y z
N MET A 1 28.81 -5.21 25.55
CA MET A 1 28.08 -4.22 26.36
C MET A 1 27.31 -3.38 25.36
N TRP A 2 25.97 -3.38 25.39
CA TRP A 2 25.17 -2.57 24.47
C TRP A 2 25.40 -1.10 24.82
N SER A 3 25.86 -0.28 23.87
CA SER A 3 26.24 1.11 24.09
C SER A 3 25.04 2.03 24.38
N GLY A 4 23.81 1.55 24.16
CA GLY A 4 22.59 2.36 24.25
C GLY A 4 22.41 3.33 23.07
N THR A 5 23.43 3.45 22.22
CA THR A 5 23.41 4.23 20.99
C THR A 5 22.59 3.51 19.92
N PRO A 6 21.73 4.22 19.15
CA PRO A 6 21.06 3.62 18.01
C PRO A 6 22.05 2.99 17.02
N GLN A 7 21.73 1.78 16.53
CA GLN A 7 22.66 0.96 15.72
C GLN A 7 23.22 1.72 14.50
N ILE A 8 22.39 2.46 13.77
CA ILE A 8 22.81 3.23 12.59
C ILE A 8 23.84 4.30 12.97
N ARG A 9 23.61 5.02 14.08
CA ARG A 9 24.57 6.02 14.60
C ARG A 9 25.89 5.37 14.97
N GLU A 10 25.87 4.20 15.62
CA GLU A 10 27.09 3.47 15.98
C GLU A 10 27.86 2.99 14.72
N LEU A 11 27.17 2.49 13.70
CA LEU A 11 27.77 2.10 12.42
C LEU A 11 28.42 3.28 11.70
N ILE A 12 27.76 4.45 11.68
CA ILE A 12 28.32 5.67 11.09
C ILE A 12 29.55 6.14 11.88
N GLN A 13 29.48 6.19 13.23
CA GLN A 13 30.60 6.67 14.06
C GLN A 13 31.85 5.80 13.99
N THR A 14 31.69 4.49 13.83
CA THR A 14 32.80 3.52 13.91
C THR A 14 33.47 3.24 12.56
N SER A 15 32.91 3.76 11.46
CA SER A 15 33.40 3.52 10.11
C SER A 15 34.10 4.75 9.52
N LYS A 16 35.13 4.52 8.69
CA LYS A 16 35.72 5.58 7.86
C LYS A 16 34.85 5.91 6.66
N ILE A 17 34.18 4.88 6.12
CA ILE A 17 33.22 4.92 5.02
C ILE A 17 32.16 3.86 5.35
N GLY A 18 30.90 4.28 5.46
CA GLY A 18 29.76 3.37 5.61
C GLY A 18 29.08 3.16 4.25
N VAL A 19 28.92 1.90 3.84
CA VAL A 19 28.17 1.54 2.63
C VAL A 19 26.95 0.73 3.05
N PHE A 20 25.76 1.24 2.76
CA PHE A 20 24.49 0.63 3.14
C PHE A 20 23.75 0.15 1.89
N PHE A 21 23.37 -1.12 1.85
CA PHE A 21 22.53 -1.70 0.79
C PHE A 21 21.12 -1.88 1.33
N ILE A 22 20.17 -1.05 0.87
CA ILE A 22 18.83 -0.95 1.45
C ILE A 22 17.76 -1.12 0.36
N ASP A 23 16.71 -1.88 0.68
CA ASP A 23 15.45 -1.93 -0.10
C ASP A 23 14.29 -1.76 0.88
N ASP A 24 13.78 -0.53 1.01
CA ASP A 24 12.68 -0.20 1.93
C ASP A 24 11.40 -1.02 1.64
N ASN A 25 11.24 -1.55 0.43
CA ASN A 25 10.10 -2.41 0.06
C ASN A 25 10.28 -3.88 0.50
N GLN A 26 11.39 -4.22 1.16
CA GLN A 26 11.55 -5.48 1.89
C GLN A 26 11.29 -5.33 3.39
N ASN A 27 10.92 -4.12 3.84
CA ASN A 27 10.46 -3.92 5.20
C ASN A 27 9.09 -4.57 5.41
N VAL A 28 9.02 -5.57 6.29
CA VAL A 28 7.81 -6.36 6.54
C VAL A 28 7.30 -6.22 7.98
N ARG A 29 8.01 -5.48 8.84
CA ARG A 29 7.58 -5.16 10.21
C ARG A 29 7.79 -3.69 10.57
N PRO A 30 6.86 -3.07 11.32
CA PRO A 30 6.91 -1.64 11.64
C PRO A 30 8.12 -1.19 12.46
N ASN A 31 8.82 -2.12 13.13
CA ASN A 31 9.94 -1.84 14.02
C ASN A 31 11.30 -2.19 13.38
N GLU A 32 11.34 -2.53 12.09
CA GLU A 32 12.61 -2.72 11.38
C GLU A 32 13.31 -1.35 11.25
N THR A 33 14.53 -1.28 11.77
CA THR A 33 15.38 -0.09 11.75
C THR A 33 16.33 -0.12 10.56
N GLY A 34 16.61 1.05 9.97
CA GLY A 34 17.56 1.18 8.86
C GLY A 34 16.91 1.48 7.52
N SER A 35 15.79 2.19 7.50
CA SER A 35 15.28 2.74 6.23
C SER A 35 16.30 3.70 5.62
N ALA A 36 16.25 3.85 4.29
CA ALA A 36 17.15 4.76 3.57
C ALA A 36 17.06 6.19 4.13
N GLU A 37 15.83 6.67 4.37
CA GLU A 37 15.56 7.98 4.98
C GLU A 37 16.17 8.11 6.37
N TYR A 38 15.99 7.10 7.25
CA TYR A 38 16.53 7.15 8.61
C TYR A 38 18.06 7.17 8.63
N ILE A 39 18.71 6.40 7.74
CA ILE A 39 20.17 6.39 7.61
C ILE A 39 20.68 7.76 7.14
N LYS A 40 20.01 8.33 6.14
CA LYS A 40 20.33 9.65 5.58
C LYS A 40 20.19 10.75 6.62
N ASP A 41 19.06 10.80 7.31
CA ASP A 41 18.81 11.79 8.37
C ASP A 41 19.82 11.69 9.49
N THR A 42 20.17 10.45 9.91
CA THR A 42 21.17 10.22 10.96
C THR A 42 22.56 10.68 10.52
N ALA A 43 22.96 10.40 9.27
CA ALA A 43 24.26 10.82 8.73
C ALA A 43 24.35 12.35 8.60
N VAL A 44 23.28 13.00 8.13
CA VAL A 44 23.18 14.47 8.02
C VAL A 44 23.20 15.13 9.40
N GLU A 45 22.47 14.60 10.39
CA GLU A 45 22.50 15.08 11.78
C GLU A 45 23.91 15.02 12.38
N MET A 46 24.70 14.02 11.96
CA MET A 46 26.07 13.80 12.41
C MET A 46 27.12 14.51 11.53
N GLU A 47 26.69 15.40 10.63
CA GLU A 47 27.54 16.22 9.76
C GLU A 47 28.42 15.41 8.79
N TYR A 48 27.98 14.23 8.37
CA TYR A 48 28.65 13.43 7.34
C TYR A 48 28.10 13.70 5.94
N GLU A 49 28.96 13.59 4.94
CA GLU A 49 28.56 13.61 3.52
C GLU A 49 27.82 12.32 3.16
N VAL A 50 26.70 12.45 2.45
CA VAL A 50 25.87 11.32 2.02
C VAL A 50 25.81 11.28 0.50
N HIS A 51 26.19 10.15 -0.08
CA HIS A 51 26.02 9.85 -1.50
C HIS A 51 24.97 8.75 -1.67
N GLU A 52 23.97 9.03 -2.51
CA GLU A 52 22.87 8.12 -2.79
C GLU A 52 22.97 7.62 -4.22
N TYR A 53 22.91 6.29 -4.39
CA TYR A 53 22.98 5.63 -5.68
C TYR A 53 21.83 4.62 -5.78
N GLU A 54 21.06 4.68 -6.86
CA GLU A 54 20.04 3.68 -7.18
C GLU A 54 20.67 2.58 -8.07
N LEU A 55 20.54 1.32 -7.66
CA LEU A 55 20.94 0.18 -8.48
C LEU A 55 19.77 -0.20 -9.39
N GLU A 56 19.80 0.27 -10.63
CA GLU A 56 18.68 0.10 -11.59
C GLU A 56 18.58 -1.32 -12.16
N ALA A 57 19.70 -2.06 -12.23
CA ALA A 57 19.73 -3.40 -12.81
C ALA A 57 19.48 -4.50 -11.75
N GLN A 58 18.45 -5.33 -11.97
CA GLN A 58 18.11 -6.45 -11.10
C GLN A 58 18.33 -7.80 -11.83
N PHE A 59 19.23 -8.64 -11.32
CA PHE A 59 19.51 -9.97 -11.90
C PHE A 59 18.60 -11.10 -11.36
N ARG A 60 17.59 -10.75 -10.56
CA ARG A 60 16.59 -11.69 -10.01
C ARG A 60 15.51 -12.00 -11.05
N CYS A 61 14.78 -13.10 -10.90
CA CYS A 61 13.67 -13.49 -11.80
C CYS A 61 14.12 -13.65 -13.26
N SER A 62 15.24 -14.34 -13.50
CA SER A 62 15.89 -14.50 -14.81
C SER A 62 16.28 -13.16 -15.47
N GLY A 63 16.50 -12.11 -14.66
CA GLY A 63 16.72 -10.75 -15.18
C GLY A 63 15.45 -10.05 -15.66
N SER A 64 14.26 -10.64 -15.42
CA SER A 64 12.98 -10.04 -15.75
C SER A 64 12.62 -8.94 -14.75
N GLU A 65 13.14 -7.74 -14.99
CA GLU A 65 12.67 -6.50 -14.34
C GLU A 65 11.15 -6.34 -14.51
N ALA A 66 10.62 -6.81 -15.65
CA ALA A 66 9.21 -6.81 -15.98
C ALA A 66 8.36 -7.54 -14.92
N PHE A 67 8.83 -8.67 -14.37
CA PHE A 67 8.08 -9.43 -13.37
C PHE A 67 7.95 -8.66 -12.06
N VAL A 68 9.07 -8.14 -11.56
CA VAL A 68 9.09 -7.35 -10.32
C VAL A 68 8.27 -6.07 -10.49
N ASN A 69 8.40 -5.42 -11.65
CA ASN A 69 7.60 -4.25 -11.98
C ASN A 69 6.11 -4.57 -12.03
N TRP A 70 5.72 -5.71 -12.59
CA TRP A 70 4.34 -6.18 -12.61
C TRP A 70 3.80 -6.49 -11.22
N ILE A 71 4.57 -7.16 -10.37
CA ILE A 71 4.21 -7.42 -8.96
C ILE A 71 4.02 -6.09 -8.21
N ASN A 72 4.98 -5.16 -8.33
CA ASN A 72 4.89 -3.84 -7.72
C ASN A 72 3.62 -3.09 -8.16
N ASN A 73 3.28 -3.18 -9.45
CA ASN A 73 2.07 -2.56 -10.02
C ASN A 73 0.80 -3.20 -9.46
N THR A 74 0.76 -4.54 -9.49
CA THR A 74 -0.42 -5.34 -9.12
C THR A 74 -0.76 -5.16 -7.63
N PHE A 75 0.23 -5.14 -6.75
CA PHE A 75 0.01 -4.79 -5.34
C PHE A 75 -0.16 -3.28 -5.09
N GLY A 76 0.08 -2.42 -6.08
CA GLY A 76 0.05 -0.97 -5.90
C GLY A 76 1.11 -0.45 -4.94
N ILE A 77 2.31 -1.05 -4.96
CA ILE A 77 3.49 -0.64 -4.18
C ILE A 77 4.23 0.48 -4.92
N LYS A 78 4.52 0.27 -6.21
CA LYS A 78 5.16 1.26 -7.09
C LYS A 78 4.45 1.24 -8.44
N ARG A 79 4.21 2.42 -9.01
CA ARG A 79 3.69 2.53 -10.37
C ARG A 79 4.82 2.23 -11.35
N THR A 80 4.56 1.29 -12.26
CA THR A 80 5.52 0.83 -13.27
C THR A 80 4.83 0.71 -14.62
N ALA A 81 5.61 0.57 -15.70
CA ALA A 81 5.06 0.41 -17.05
C ALA A 81 4.41 -0.97 -17.28
N ASN A 82 4.82 -1.99 -16.53
CA ASN A 82 4.35 -3.37 -16.65
C ASN A 82 3.04 -3.58 -15.88
N VAL A 83 1.92 -3.20 -16.47
CA VAL A 83 0.58 -3.37 -15.85
C VAL A 83 0.01 -4.78 -16.09
N ILE A 84 0.37 -5.39 -17.22
CA ILE A 84 -0.03 -6.74 -17.63
C ILE A 84 1.23 -7.59 -17.75
N TRP A 85 1.19 -8.82 -17.25
CA TRP A 85 2.25 -9.80 -17.37
C TRP A 85 2.10 -10.58 -18.68
N ASP A 86 3.11 -10.52 -19.54
CA ASP A 86 3.18 -11.35 -20.75
C ASP A 86 3.74 -12.73 -20.40
N GLN A 87 2.96 -13.78 -20.62
CA GLN A 87 3.41 -15.16 -20.37
C GLN A 87 4.50 -15.65 -21.32
N LYS A 88 4.88 -14.87 -22.34
CA LYS A 88 6.01 -15.16 -23.24
C LYS A 88 7.37 -14.78 -22.65
N GLU A 89 7.39 -14.06 -21.53
CA GLU A 89 8.62 -13.77 -20.77
C GLU A 89 9.30 -15.07 -20.31
N GLU A 90 10.63 -15.03 -20.12
CA GLU A 90 11.41 -16.23 -19.72
C GLU A 90 11.10 -16.71 -18.29
N PHE A 91 10.51 -15.85 -17.45
CA PHE A 91 10.19 -16.18 -16.07
C PHE A 91 8.89 -17.01 -15.98
N ASP A 92 8.99 -18.24 -15.45
CA ASP A 92 7.87 -19.17 -15.39
C ASP A 92 6.91 -18.85 -14.23
N PHE A 93 5.94 -17.97 -14.51
CA PHE A 93 4.89 -17.59 -13.55
C PHE A 93 3.57 -18.32 -13.82
N GLN A 94 3.01 -18.97 -12.80
CA GLN A 94 1.72 -19.68 -12.91
C GLN A 94 0.85 -19.49 -11.67
N ILE A 95 -0.46 -19.30 -11.89
CA ILE A 95 -1.47 -19.38 -10.84
C ILE A 95 -2.08 -20.77 -10.90
N VAL A 96 -2.10 -21.48 -9.77
CA VAL A 96 -2.61 -22.86 -9.67
C VAL A 96 -3.92 -22.90 -8.89
N ASP A 97 -4.73 -23.94 -9.13
CA ASP A 97 -6.10 -23.99 -8.64
C ASP A 97 -6.21 -24.55 -7.19
N SER A 98 -5.16 -25.24 -6.71
CA SER A 98 -5.14 -25.86 -5.38
C SER A 98 -3.75 -25.83 -4.70
N PRO A 99 -3.69 -25.85 -3.36
CA PRO A 99 -2.41 -25.93 -2.63
C PRO A 99 -1.73 -27.30 -2.82
N GLN A 100 -2.49 -28.37 -3.10
CA GLN A 100 -1.94 -29.69 -3.44
C GLN A 100 -1.20 -29.65 -4.78
N GLU A 101 -1.77 -28.99 -5.80
CA GLU A 101 -1.10 -28.79 -7.08
C GLU A 101 0.17 -27.94 -6.92
N LEU A 102 0.08 -26.87 -6.12
CA LEU A 102 1.23 -26.03 -5.80
C LEU A 102 2.38 -26.87 -5.21
N TYR A 103 2.09 -27.62 -4.16
CA TYR A 103 3.07 -28.47 -3.48
C TYR A 103 3.64 -29.53 -4.43
N LYS A 104 2.80 -30.16 -5.26
CA LYS A 104 3.24 -31.12 -6.28
C LYS A 104 4.22 -30.50 -7.27
N LYS A 105 3.95 -29.31 -7.80
CA LYS A 105 4.85 -28.62 -8.73
C LYS A 105 6.19 -28.27 -8.07
N ILE A 106 6.16 -27.79 -6.82
CA ILE A 106 7.39 -27.44 -6.09
C ILE A 106 8.24 -28.66 -5.76
N THR A 107 7.63 -29.74 -5.29
CA THR A 107 8.35 -31.00 -5.04
C THR A 107 8.92 -31.59 -6.31
N GLN A 108 8.23 -31.48 -7.44
CA GLN A 108 8.76 -31.87 -8.76
C GLN A 108 9.99 -31.04 -9.13
N LYS A 109 9.94 -29.70 -9.05
CA LYS A 109 11.11 -28.84 -9.32
C LYS A 109 12.27 -29.13 -8.38
N ASN A 110 12.00 -29.35 -7.09
CA ASN A 110 13.04 -29.72 -6.13
C ASN A 110 13.62 -31.12 -6.38
N ALA A 111 12.87 -32.03 -7.01
CA ALA A 111 13.38 -33.34 -7.41
C ALA A 111 14.26 -33.27 -8.68
N GLU A 112 13.99 -32.33 -9.59
CA GLU A 112 14.86 -32.06 -10.76
C GLU A 112 16.25 -31.57 -10.33
N LYS A 113 16.30 -30.73 -9.28
CA LYS A 113 17.53 -30.26 -8.65
C LYS A 113 17.30 -30.06 -7.15
N GLN A 114 17.96 -30.87 -6.31
CA GLN A 114 17.79 -30.80 -4.86
C GLN A 114 18.13 -29.40 -4.33
N GLY A 115 17.27 -28.86 -3.46
CA GLY A 115 17.42 -27.52 -2.89
C GLY A 115 16.99 -26.39 -3.82
N SER A 116 16.55 -26.69 -5.05
CA SER A 116 16.21 -25.66 -6.03
C SER A 116 14.83 -25.04 -5.85
N ALA A 117 13.95 -25.64 -5.04
CA ALA A 117 12.61 -25.11 -4.85
C ALA A 117 12.10 -25.21 -3.41
N ARG A 118 11.27 -24.22 -3.02
CA ARG A 118 10.66 -24.14 -1.69
C ARG A 118 9.20 -23.67 -1.78
N LEU A 119 8.40 -24.15 -0.82
CA LEU A 119 7.04 -23.67 -0.59
C LEU A 119 7.08 -22.64 0.55
N VAL A 120 6.46 -21.49 0.35
CA VAL A 120 6.35 -20.40 1.33
C VAL A 120 4.91 -19.90 1.42
N ALA A 121 4.59 -19.25 2.53
CA ALA A 121 3.25 -18.70 2.75
C ALA A 121 3.26 -17.40 3.54
N GLY A 122 2.23 -16.58 3.35
CA GLY A 122 1.93 -15.49 4.28
C GLY A 122 1.69 -16.01 5.70
N PHE A 123 2.09 -15.25 6.71
CA PHE A 123 2.06 -15.70 8.11
C PHE A 123 0.64 -15.60 8.72
N CYS A 124 -0.26 -16.48 8.26
CA CYS A 124 -1.69 -16.49 8.58
C CYS A 124 -2.13 -17.61 9.53
N TRP A 125 -1.25 -18.57 9.81
CA TRP A 125 -1.53 -19.72 10.69
C TRP A 125 -0.66 -19.66 11.94
N PRO A 126 -1.08 -20.27 13.06
CA PRO A 126 -0.23 -20.44 14.22
C PRO A 126 1.10 -21.09 13.82
N TRP A 127 2.17 -20.74 14.52
CA TRP A 127 3.41 -21.52 14.47
C TRP A 127 3.56 -22.17 15.82
N SER A 128 3.09 -23.41 15.94
CA SER A 128 3.09 -24.18 17.18
C SER A 128 4.51 -24.59 17.57
N LYS A 129 4.71 -24.97 18.84
CA LYS A 129 5.96 -25.61 19.25
C LYS A 129 6.00 -27.03 18.68
N PRO A 130 7.19 -27.61 18.40
CA PRO A 130 7.29 -29.02 18.09
C PRO A 130 6.66 -29.89 19.19
N ASN A 131 6.14 -31.05 18.80
CA ASN A 131 5.63 -32.07 19.72
C ASN A 131 6.76 -32.59 20.63
N SER A 132 6.40 -33.31 21.69
CA SER A 132 7.36 -33.86 22.65
C SER A 132 8.39 -34.82 22.02
N ASP A 133 8.05 -35.46 20.91
CA ASP A 133 8.93 -36.33 20.11
C ASP A 133 9.80 -35.56 19.10
N GLY A 134 9.62 -34.24 18.98
CA GLY A 134 10.34 -33.36 18.06
C GLY A 134 9.69 -33.24 16.68
N THR A 135 8.57 -33.91 16.41
CA THR A 135 7.80 -33.73 15.17
C THR A 135 7.08 -32.39 15.16
N LEU A 136 6.74 -31.88 13.97
CA LEU A 136 6.07 -30.59 13.81
C LEU A 136 4.55 -30.75 13.75
N VAL A 137 3.84 -29.73 14.21
CA VAL A 137 2.38 -29.64 14.05
C VAL A 137 2.07 -29.13 12.65
N ASN A 138 1.14 -29.78 11.95
CA ASN A 138 0.62 -29.31 10.67
C ASN A 138 -0.35 -28.13 10.90
N ASP A 139 0.21 -26.96 11.17
CA ASP A 139 -0.54 -25.74 11.48
C ASP A 139 -1.14 -25.08 10.24
N VAL A 140 -0.43 -25.12 9.09
CA VAL A 140 -0.93 -24.56 7.83
C VAL A 140 -1.98 -25.51 7.28
N ARG A 141 -3.26 -25.12 7.39
CA ARG A 141 -4.41 -25.94 6.98
C ARG A 141 -5.29 -25.18 6.01
N ILE A 142 -5.54 -25.79 4.85
CA ILE A 142 -6.33 -25.23 3.74
C ILE A 142 -7.19 -26.36 3.16
N GLY A 143 -8.43 -26.48 3.62
CA GLY A 143 -9.26 -27.65 3.32
C GLY A 143 -8.55 -28.93 3.77
N ASP A 144 -8.37 -29.87 2.86
CA ASP A 144 -7.66 -31.15 3.12
C ASP A 144 -6.14 -31.03 3.07
N PHE A 145 -5.60 -29.91 2.56
CA PHE A 145 -4.16 -29.66 2.55
C PHE A 145 -3.69 -29.27 3.95
N GLN A 146 -2.65 -29.92 4.43
CA GLN A 146 -2.01 -29.59 5.69
C GLN A 146 -0.50 -29.78 5.62
N MET A 147 0.26 -28.82 6.16
CA MET A 147 1.72 -28.90 6.25
C MET A 147 2.22 -28.14 7.48
N PRO A 148 3.40 -28.50 8.01
CA PRO A 148 4.03 -27.75 9.08
C PRO A 148 4.77 -26.52 8.52
N TRP A 149 4.88 -25.49 9.35
CA TRP A 149 5.91 -24.47 9.20
C TRP A 149 7.31 -25.07 9.36
N GLU A 150 8.35 -24.31 9.06
CA GLU A 150 9.73 -24.67 9.38
C GLU A 150 9.95 -24.95 10.88
N GLY A 151 10.94 -25.77 11.21
CA GLY A 151 11.23 -26.16 12.60
C GLY A 151 11.77 -24.97 13.40
N LYS A 152 11.24 -24.69 14.60
CA LYS A 152 11.73 -23.55 15.40
C LYS A 152 13.16 -23.76 15.89
N ASP A 153 13.99 -22.73 15.74
CA ASP A 153 15.33 -22.72 16.34
C ASP A 153 15.28 -22.88 17.86
N GLY A 154 16.27 -23.57 18.43
CA GLY A 154 16.38 -23.79 19.88
C GLY A 154 15.45 -24.86 20.47
N TYR A 155 14.64 -25.54 19.63
CA TYR A 155 13.83 -26.68 20.06
C TYR A 155 14.48 -28.02 19.68
N LYS A 156 14.12 -29.08 20.40
CA LYS A 156 14.43 -30.45 20.00
C LYS A 156 13.57 -30.81 18.78
N LEU A 157 14.22 -31.10 17.65
CA LEU A 157 13.58 -31.49 16.40
C LEU A 157 13.86 -32.96 16.09
N ALA A 158 12.88 -33.65 15.50
CA ALA A 158 13.03 -35.04 15.07
C ALA A 158 14.04 -35.14 13.90
N PRO A 159 14.68 -36.30 13.70
CA PRO A 159 15.60 -36.50 12.57
C PRO A 159 14.93 -36.15 11.22
N GLY A 160 15.68 -35.45 10.36
CA GLY A 160 15.18 -35.01 9.04
C GLY A 160 14.36 -33.72 9.06
N ILE A 161 14.23 -33.04 10.21
CA ILE A 161 13.56 -31.74 10.32
C ILE A 161 14.61 -30.66 10.59
N PRO A 162 14.97 -29.81 9.61
CA PRO A 162 15.88 -28.71 9.84
C PRO A 162 15.23 -27.63 10.72
N PRO A 163 16.03 -26.96 11.55
CA PRO A 163 15.60 -25.72 12.19
C PRO A 163 15.50 -24.60 11.14
N ALA A 164 14.76 -23.55 11.47
CA ALA A 164 14.41 -22.42 10.61
C ALA A 164 15.64 -21.73 10.01
N SER A 165 16.72 -21.61 10.79
CA SER A 165 18.01 -21.08 10.33
C SER A 165 18.70 -21.91 9.24
N LEU A 166 18.40 -23.21 9.14
CA LEU A 166 18.98 -24.13 8.15
C LEU A 166 17.96 -24.59 7.09
N TRP A 167 16.69 -24.24 7.26
CA TRP A 167 15.60 -24.58 6.34
C TRP A 167 15.87 -24.20 4.87
N PRO A 168 16.47 -23.03 4.56
CA PRO A 168 16.77 -22.66 3.19
C PRO A 168 17.69 -23.68 2.49
N ASP A 169 18.76 -24.10 3.16
CA ASP A 169 19.83 -24.91 2.57
C ASP A 169 19.63 -26.42 2.75
N ASP A 170 18.84 -26.86 3.73
CA ASP A 170 18.65 -28.28 4.02
C ASP A 170 17.76 -28.97 2.96
N PRO A 171 18.16 -30.15 2.43
CA PRO A 171 17.36 -30.91 1.47
C PRO A 171 15.93 -31.23 1.93
N ASN A 172 15.72 -31.41 3.23
CA ASN A 172 14.42 -31.71 3.82
C ASN A 172 13.54 -30.45 4.04
N GLY A 173 14.08 -29.25 3.79
CA GLY A 173 13.33 -27.99 3.88
C GLY A 173 12.08 -27.98 2.99
N VAL A 174 12.10 -28.73 1.88
CA VAL A 174 10.92 -28.89 0.98
C VAL A 174 9.71 -29.55 1.66
N ASN A 175 9.91 -30.24 2.79
CA ASN A 175 8.83 -30.88 3.57
C ASN A 175 8.19 -29.93 4.60
N GLN A 176 8.63 -28.68 4.65
CA GLN A 176 8.01 -27.62 5.45
C GLN A 176 7.63 -26.43 4.57
N ILE A 177 6.75 -25.57 5.08
CA ILE A 177 6.45 -24.27 4.49
C ILE A 177 7.33 -23.23 5.18
N GLY A 178 8.05 -22.42 4.42
CA GLY A 178 8.82 -21.30 4.94
C GLY A 178 7.96 -20.05 5.18
N SER A 179 8.18 -19.36 6.30
CA SER A 179 7.62 -18.05 6.55
C SER A 179 8.39 -16.93 5.84
N ILE A 180 7.82 -15.72 5.84
CA ILE A 180 8.51 -14.51 5.36
C ILE A 180 9.85 -14.27 6.07
N TYR A 181 9.97 -14.67 7.34
CA TYR A 181 11.16 -14.38 8.16
C TYR A 181 12.35 -15.27 7.84
N THR A 182 12.09 -16.45 7.29
CA THR A 182 13.13 -17.43 6.98
C THR A 182 13.55 -17.40 5.54
N ILE A 183 12.64 -17.02 4.64
CA ILE A 183 12.96 -16.82 3.21
C ILE A 183 13.64 -15.47 2.93
N GLN A 184 13.55 -14.49 3.84
CA GLN A 184 14.15 -13.18 3.63
C GLN A 184 15.68 -13.28 3.49
N GLY A 185 16.22 -12.81 2.37
CA GLY A 185 17.64 -12.92 2.04
C GLY A 185 18.05 -14.17 1.27
N PHE A 186 17.13 -15.12 1.04
CA PHE A 186 17.40 -16.34 0.25
C PHE A 186 16.68 -16.31 -1.10
N GLU A 187 17.17 -17.08 -2.06
CA GLU A 187 16.58 -17.21 -3.40
C GLU A 187 16.63 -18.67 -3.85
N PHE A 188 15.66 -19.07 -4.66
CA PHE A 188 15.51 -20.45 -5.16
C PHE A 188 15.27 -20.41 -6.66
N ASP A 189 15.60 -21.47 -7.40
CA ASP A 189 15.22 -21.56 -8.82
C ASP A 189 13.70 -21.41 -8.96
N TYR A 190 12.92 -22.06 -8.10
CA TYR A 190 11.46 -21.94 -8.07
C TYR A 190 10.91 -21.72 -6.67
N VAL A 191 9.90 -20.87 -6.54
CA VAL A 191 9.15 -20.71 -5.28
C VAL A 191 7.67 -20.97 -5.51
N GLY A 192 7.07 -21.69 -4.55
CA GLY A 192 5.62 -21.82 -4.46
C GLY A 192 5.13 -20.89 -3.38
N VAL A 193 4.16 -20.03 -3.68
CA VAL A 193 3.66 -19.04 -2.74
C VAL A 193 2.18 -19.28 -2.46
N ILE A 194 1.84 -19.44 -1.19
CA ILE A 194 0.46 -19.42 -0.71
C ILE A 194 0.15 -17.99 -0.25
N ILE A 195 -0.74 -17.32 -0.99
CA ILE A 195 -1.28 -16.02 -0.59
C ILE A 195 -2.39 -16.27 0.42
N GLY A 196 -2.14 -15.81 1.64
CA GLY A 196 -3.02 -15.97 2.79
C GLY A 196 -4.29 -15.13 2.71
N PRO A 197 -5.27 -15.36 3.61
CA PRO A 197 -6.51 -14.59 3.63
C PRO A 197 -6.37 -13.23 4.35
N ASP A 198 -5.17 -12.84 4.79
CA ASP A 198 -4.92 -11.60 5.52
C ASP A 198 -4.81 -10.36 4.61
N LEU A 199 -4.63 -10.54 3.31
CA LEU A 199 -4.64 -9.48 2.31
C LEU A 199 -5.53 -9.88 1.15
N ILE A 200 -6.60 -9.11 0.92
CA ILE A 200 -7.56 -9.35 -0.16
C ILE A 200 -7.72 -8.13 -1.06
N TYR A 201 -8.12 -8.35 -2.30
CA TYR A 201 -8.50 -7.30 -3.23
C TYR A 201 -10.03 -7.16 -3.31
N ASN A 202 -10.54 -5.96 -3.03
CA ASN A 202 -11.94 -5.62 -3.18
C ASN A 202 -12.17 -4.95 -4.55
N PHE A 203 -12.85 -5.64 -5.46
CA PHE A 203 -13.12 -5.14 -6.81
C PHE A 203 -14.06 -3.95 -6.86
N GLU A 204 -15.08 -3.89 -6.00
CA GLU A 204 -16.10 -2.84 -6.01
C GLU A 204 -15.48 -1.47 -5.73
N ASN A 205 -14.61 -1.42 -4.73
CA ASN A 205 -13.93 -0.19 -4.31
C ASN A 205 -12.54 -0.07 -4.96
N GLN A 206 -12.14 -1.08 -5.74
CA GLN A 206 -10.81 -1.23 -6.31
C GLN A 206 -9.72 -0.99 -5.27
N ILE A 207 -9.78 -1.61 -4.09
CA ILE A 207 -8.82 -1.38 -2.99
C ILE A 207 -8.23 -2.68 -2.44
N TRP A 208 -6.99 -2.62 -1.96
CA TRP A 208 -6.40 -3.65 -1.10
C TRP A 208 -6.90 -3.50 0.33
N ILE A 209 -7.41 -4.59 0.91
CA ILE A 209 -7.93 -4.65 2.28
C ILE A 209 -7.11 -5.66 3.08
N ALA A 210 -6.62 -5.24 4.24
CA ALA A 210 -6.01 -6.14 5.20
C ALA A 210 -7.04 -6.70 6.19
N LEU A 211 -7.16 -8.02 6.28
CA LEU A 211 -7.97 -8.72 7.26
C LEU A 211 -7.09 -9.08 8.47
N LYS A 212 -6.92 -8.11 9.37
CA LYS A 212 -6.03 -8.20 10.55
C LYS A 212 -6.23 -9.47 11.37
N GLU A 213 -7.47 -9.91 11.54
CA GLU A 213 -7.84 -11.12 12.28
C GLU A 213 -7.35 -12.40 11.62
N LYS A 214 -7.10 -12.39 10.31
CA LYS A 214 -6.60 -13.52 9.52
C LYS A 214 -5.07 -13.62 9.49
N SER A 215 -4.36 -12.57 9.90
CA SER A 215 -2.92 -12.64 10.12
C SER A 215 -2.62 -13.29 11.47
N ALA A 216 -1.58 -14.13 11.51
CA ALA A 216 -1.01 -14.68 12.75
C ALA A 216 0.15 -13.83 13.28
N ASP A 217 0.61 -12.82 12.53
CA ASP A 217 1.70 -11.96 12.96
C ASP A 217 1.22 -10.88 13.94
N SER A 218 1.47 -11.08 15.23
CA SER A 218 1.02 -10.13 16.26
C SER A 218 1.62 -8.73 16.11
N VAL A 219 2.83 -8.59 15.54
CA VAL A 219 3.53 -7.32 15.39
C VAL A 219 2.94 -6.56 14.21
N VAL A 220 2.83 -7.20 13.05
CA VAL A 220 2.25 -6.60 11.84
C VAL A 220 0.80 -6.18 12.10
N LYS A 221 0.01 -7.00 12.80
CA LYS A 221 -1.38 -6.66 13.20
C LYS A 221 -1.52 -5.36 13.99
N ARG A 222 -0.48 -4.94 14.72
CA ARG A 222 -0.51 -3.72 15.56
C ARG A 222 0.05 -2.49 14.84
N SER A 223 0.37 -2.59 13.56
CA SER A 223 0.98 -1.50 12.77
C SER A 223 0.02 -0.39 12.31
N GLY A 224 -1.27 -0.48 12.64
CA GLY A 224 -2.25 0.55 12.31
C GLY A 224 -2.38 0.78 10.81
N ASP A 225 -2.23 2.04 10.38
CA ASP A 225 -2.37 2.46 8.98
C ASP A 225 -1.32 1.83 8.05
N LYS A 226 -0.20 1.33 8.58
CA LYS A 226 0.85 0.66 7.79
C LYS A 226 0.53 -0.81 7.46
N LEU A 227 -0.54 -1.38 8.01
CA LEU A 227 -0.84 -2.81 7.92
C LEU A 227 -0.93 -3.30 6.46
N VAL A 228 -1.67 -2.59 5.61
CA VAL A 228 -1.86 -2.97 4.21
C VAL A 228 -0.51 -2.97 3.47
N ASP A 229 0.31 -1.94 3.67
CA ASP A 229 1.59 -1.81 2.98
C ASP A 229 2.60 -2.87 3.44
N LEU A 230 2.64 -3.21 4.73
CA LEU A 230 3.48 -4.29 5.23
C LEU A 230 3.08 -5.68 4.69
N LEU A 231 1.77 -5.94 4.54
CA LEU A 231 1.31 -7.18 3.93
C LEU A 231 1.62 -7.23 2.42
N LYS A 232 1.46 -6.11 1.71
CA LYS A 232 1.88 -6.00 0.30
C LYS A 232 3.38 -6.27 0.16
N ASN A 233 4.21 -5.68 1.00
CA ASN A 233 5.66 -5.92 1.03
C ASN A 233 5.98 -7.39 1.33
N THR A 234 5.27 -8.00 2.29
CA THR A 234 5.40 -9.42 2.60
C THR A 234 5.18 -10.29 1.36
N TYR A 235 4.05 -10.13 0.67
CA TYR A 235 3.75 -10.93 -0.51
C TYR A 235 4.64 -10.59 -1.72
N ARG A 236 4.99 -9.32 -1.92
CA ARG A 236 6.01 -8.91 -2.90
C ARG A 236 7.31 -9.67 -2.66
N VAL A 237 7.78 -9.72 -1.42
CA VAL A 237 8.98 -10.46 -1.05
C VAL A 237 8.80 -11.92 -1.42
N LEU A 238 7.77 -12.62 -0.92
CA LEU A 238 7.57 -14.04 -1.19
C LEU A 238 7.56 -14.37 -2.70
N LEU A 239 6.82 -13.60 -3.48
CA LEU A 239 6.63 -13.81 -4.91
C LEU A 239 7.89 -13.58 -5.74
N THR A 240 8.80 -12.74 -5.25
CA THR A 240 10.03 -12.38 -5.95
C THR A 240 11.22 -13.22 -5.52
N ARG A 241 11.04 -14.29 -4.74
CA ARG A 241 12.15 -15.18 -4.28
C ARG A 241 12.54 -16.27 -5.29
N GLY A 242 11.78 -16.40 -6.37
CA GLY A 242 12.09 -17.29 -7.48
C GLY A 242 13.08 -16.65 -8.46
N MET A 243 14.10 -17.40 -8.85
CA MET A 243 15.07 -16.98 -9.86
C MET A 243 14.64 -17.38 -11.26
N LYS A 244 13.93 -18.51 -11.44
CA LYS A 244 13.47 -19.02 -12.75
C LYS A 244 11.96 -19.06 -12.88
N GLY A 245 11.25 -19.25 -11.78
CA GLY A 245 9.79 -19.26 -11.78
C GLY A 245 9.15 -19.12 -10.42
N CYS A 246 7.85 -18.82 -10.43
CA CYS A 246 7.02 -18.62 -9.25
C CYS A 246 5.62 -19.18 -9.51
N TYR A 247 5.18 -20.11 -8.66
CA TYR A 247 3.85 -20.69 -8.70
C TYR A 247 3.04 -20.20 -7.52
N VAL A 248 1.78 -19.82 -7.73
CA VAL A 248 1.00 -19.13 -6.71
C VAL A 248 -0.36 -19.75 -6.54
N TYR A 249 -0.74 -20.00 -5.29
CA TYR A 249 -2.10 -20.34 -4.90
C TYR A 249 -2.70 -19.23 -4.04
N PHE A 250 -3.91 -18.79 -4.38
CA PHE A 250 -4.66 -17.79 -3.64
C PHE A 250 -5.77 -18.45 -2.83
N ILE A 251 -5.81 -18.13 -1.52
CA ILE A 251 -6.93 -18.53 -0.67
C ILE A 251 -8.19 -17.72 -1.02
N ASP A 252 -8.04 -16.41 -1.21
CA ASP A 252 -9.13 -15.55 -1.63
C ASP A 252 -9.30 -15.56 -3.17
N LYS A 253 -10.45 -16.01 -3.64
CA LYS A 253 -10.69 -16.20 -5.08
C LYS A 253 -11.00 -14.91 -5.83
N GLU A 254 -11.43 -13.84 -5.16
CA GLU A 254 -11.53 -12.53 -5.79
C GLU A 254 -10.15 -11.94 -6.05
N THR A 255 -9.23 -12.05 -5.10
CA THR A 255 -7.83 -11.67 -5.27
C THR A 255 -7.16 -12.48 -6.40
N GLU A 256 -7.45 -13.78 -6.50
CA GLU A 256 -7.01 -14.62 -7.61
C GLU A 256 -7.50 -14.08 -8.97
N LYS A 257 -8.80 -13.75 -9.08
CA LYS A 257 -9.38 -13.16 -10.30
C LYS A 257 -8.71 -11.85 -10.66
N PHE A 258 -8.34 -11.04 -9.67
CA PHE A 258 -7.65 -9.77 -9.90
C PHE A 258 -6.25 -9.99 -10.48
N PHE A 259 -5.49 -10.96 -9.94
CA PHE A 259 -4.22 -11.34 -10.53
C PHE A 259 -4.37 -11.91 -11.94
N LYS A 260 -5.36 -12.79 -12.15
CA LYS A 260 -5.65 -13.36 -13.48
C LYS A 260 -6.02 -12.29 -14.52
N SER A 261 -6.72 -11.21 -14.13
CA SER A 261 -7.04 -10.10 -15.07
C SER A 261 -5.82 -9.28 -15.49
N ARG A 262 -4.69 -9.43 -14.77
CA ARG A 262 -3.40 -8.77 -15.01
C ARG A 262 -2.42 -9.62 -15.81
N ILE A 263 -2.85 -10.71 -16.43
CA ILE A 263 -1.99 -11.64 -17.18
C ILE A 263 -2.50 -11.75 -18.61
N GLU A 264 -1.62 -11.50 -19.59
CA GLU A 264 -1.95 -11.68 -21.00
C GLU A 264 -2.12 -13.18 -21.31
N THR A 265 -3.35 -13.59 -21.62
CA THR A 265 -3.62 -14.93 -22.16
C THR A 265 -3.68 -14.81 -23.67
N GLY A 266 -2.89 -15.61 -24.39
CA GLY A 266 -2.68 -15.51 -25.84
C GLY A 266 -3.91 -15.66 -26.74
N GLU A 267 -5.12 -15.75 -26.18
CA GLU A 267 -6.40 -15.74 -26.88
C GLU A 267 -7.15 -14.43 -26.62
N SER A 268 -6.90 -13.43 -27.48
CA SER A 268 -7.77 -12.28 -27.69
C SER A 268 -8.42 -11.66 -26.43
N TYR A 269 -7.72 -10.70 -25.84
CA TYR A 269 -8.23 -9.68 -24.90
C TYR A 269 -9.32 -8.77 -25.52
N ARG A 270 -10.37 -9.35 -26.12
CA ARG A 270 -11.56 -8.66 -26.62
C ARG A 270 -12.79 -9.19 -25.88
N ARG A 271 -12.93 -8.89 -24.58
CA ARG A 271 -14.24 -8.84 -23.88
C ARG A 271 -14.22 -8.56 -22.37
N TYR A 272 -13.11 -8.18 -21.75
CA TYR A 272 -13.18 -7.66 -20.38
C TYR A 272 -13.26 -6.13 -20.41
N ASP A 273 -14.30 -5.63 -19.74
CA ASP A 273 -14.69 -4.24 -19.65
C ASP A 273 -13.52 -3.38 -19.15
N ALA A 274 -13.33 -2.19 -19.73
CA ALA A 274 -12.21 -1.30 -19.40
C ALA A 274 -12.21 -0.85 -17.93
N SER A 275 -13.32 -1.06 -17.22
CA SER A 275 -13.49 -0.91 -15.76
C SER A 275 -12.67 -1.90 -14.92
N VAL A 276 -12.23 -3.04 -15.50
CA VAL A 276 -11.40 -4.06 -14.84
C VAL A 276 -9.89 -3.79 -15.03
N LEU A 277 -9.54 -2.97 -16.04
CA LEU A 277 -8.17 -2.61 -16.40
C LEU A 277 -7.70 -1.34 -15.70
N SER A 278 -7.73 -1.30 -14.36
CA SER A 278 -6.89 -0.40 -13.59
C SER A 278 -6.64 -0.94 -12.18
N PRO A 279 -5.39 -1.20 -11.77
CA PRO A 279 -5.05 -1.52 -10.39
C PRO A 279 -4.79 -0.23 -9.61
N ILE A 280 -5.17 0.92 -10.17
CA ILE A 280 -5.14 2.18 -9.45
C ILE A 280 -6.35 2.18 -8.51
N THR A 281 -6.24 1.38 -7.45
CA THR A 281 -6.69 1.87 -6.15
C THR A 281 -6.05 3.22 -6.00
N ILE A 282 -6.86 4.26 -6.12
CA ILE A 282 -6.35 5.61 -6.04
C ILE A 282 -5.92 5.81 -4.59
N GLY A 283 -4.64 5.63 -4.27
CA GLY A 283 -4.16 5.70 -2.89
C GLY A 283 -4.76 6.92 -2.22
N THR A 284 -5.53 6.76 -1.15
CA THR A 284 -6.35 7.86 -0.63
C THR A 284 -5.57 8.63 0.43
N VAL A 285 -5.68 9.96 0.44
CA VAL A 285 -5.27 10.79 1.59
C VAL A 285 -6.52 11.07 2.41
N ARG A 286 -6.42 10.95 3.74
CA ARG A 286 -7.48 11.32 4.66
C ARG A 286 -7.53 12.84 4.77
N ILE A 287 -8.56 13.46 4.22
CA ILE A 287 -8.76 14.91 4.21
C ILE A 287 -9.79 15.28 5.28
N PRO A 288 -9.52 16.28 6.14
CA PRO A 288 -10.46 16.68 7.17
C PRO A 288 -11.75 17.26 6.56
N LEU A 289 -12.90 16.73 6.98
CA LEU A 289 -14.19 17.39 6.85
C LEU A 289 -14.27 18.42 7.97
N VAL A 290 -14.37 19.69 7.60
CA VAL A 290 -14.48 20.78 8.56
C VAL A 290 -15.93 21.24 8.68
N GLY A 291 -16.41 21.30 9.92
CA GLY A 291 -17.75 21.77 10.24
C GLY A 291 -17.87 23.29 10.15
N LEU A 292 -19.07 23.81 10.45
CA LEU A 292 -19.31 25.24 10.61
C LEU A 292 -18.58 25.72 11.87
N ALA A 293 -17.34 26.18 11.72
CA ALA A 293 -16.54 26.69 12.81
C ALA A 293 -16.33 28.21 12.74
N PRO A 294 -17.17 28.99 13.46
CA PRO A 294 -16.92 30.39 13.76
C PRO A 294 -16.01 30.55 14.99
N CYS A 295 -15.40 31.73 15.14
CA CYS A 295 -14.52 32.20 16.22
C CYS A 295 -13.01 32.08 15.96
N GLY A 296 -12.49 32.94 15.06
CA GLY A 296 -11.11 33.46 15.11
C GLY A 296 -9.96 32.48 14.83
N ASN A 297 -10.23 31.17 14.80
CA ASN A 297 -9.24 30.13 14.59
C ASN A 297 -9.18 29.70 13.11
N PRO A 298 -8.04 29.15 12.65
CA PRO A 298 -7.93 28.63 11.29
C PRO A 298 -8.99 27.56 11.01
N LEU A 299 -9.56 27.54 9.81
CA LEU A 299 -10.56 26.55 9.38
C LEU A 299 -10.08 25.09 9.57
N LEU A 300 -8.76 24.87 9.55
CA LEU A 300 -8.08 23.60 9.75
C LEU A 300 -7.67 23.31 11.21
N GLY A 301 -8.17 24.05 12.20
CA GLY A 301 -7.96 23.76 13.62
C GLY A 301 -8.60 22.43 14.03
N GLU A 302 -7.96 21.69 14.94
CA GLU A 302 -8.42 20.35 15.36
C GLU A 302 -9.86 20.37 15.90
N GLU A 303 -10.28 21.45 16.57
CA GLU A 303 -11.63 21.62 17.08
C GLU A 303 -12.73 21.70 16.01
N ASN A 304 -12.34 21.96 14.76
CA ASN A 304 -13.26 22.21 13.65
C ASN A 304 -13.44 20.97 12.75
N ILE A 305 -12.69 19.89 13.02
CA ILE A 305 -12.68 18.66 12.23
C ILE A 305 -13.80 17.74 12.73
N GLU A 306 -14.81 17.49 11.90
CA GLU A 306 -15.90 16.56 12.20
C GLU A 306 -15.46 15.10 11.98
N GLU A 307 -14.80 14.84 10.86
CA GLU A 307 -14.29 13.52 10.47
C GLU A 307 -13.18 13.64 9.42
N TYR A 308 -12.58 12.51 9.05
CA TYR A 308 -11.59 12.44 7.97
C TYR A 308 -12.09 11.57 6.83
N ILE A 309 -12.27 12.18 5.66
CA ILE A 309 -12.80 11.52 4.46
C ILE A 309 -11.63 11.05 3.58
N PRO A 310 -11.62 9.78 3.14
CA PRO A 310 -10.60 9.29 2.22
C PRO A 310 -10.81 9.88 0.82
N VAL A 311 -9.81 10.59 0.30
CA VAL A 311 -9.81 11.17 -1.04
C VAL A 311 -8.70 10.57 -1.90
N PRO A 312 -9.04 10.02 -3.08
CA PRO A 312 -8.09 9.61 -4.11
C PRO A 312 -6.90 10.58 -4.33
N LYS A 313 -5.63 10.15 -4.14
CA LYS A 313 -4.41 10.94 -4.42
C LYS A 313 -4.40 11.54 -5.83
N ALA A 314 -5.01 10.90 -6.82
CA ALA A 314 -5.10 11.44 -8.18
C ALA A 314 -5.90 12.76 -8.27
N LYS A 315 -6.77 13.04 -7.29
CA LYS A 315 -7.51 14.30 -7.16
C LYS A 315 -6.70 15.38 -6.44
N LEU A 316 -5.53 15.05 -5.90
CA LEU A 316 -4.73 15.91 -5.04
C LEU A 316 -3.41 16.28 -5.72
N ARG A 317 -3.00 17.54 -5.54
CA ARG A 317 -1.69 18.02 -5.99
C ARG A 317 -0.65 17.79 -4.88
N PRO A 318 0.53 17.22 -5.18
CA PRO A 318 1.60 17.06 -4.20
C PRO A 318 1.95 18.38 -3.51
N GLY A 319 2.14 18.35 -2.19
CA GLY A 319 2.52 19.51 -1.37
C GLY A 319 1.40 20.53 -1.09
N ALA A 320 0.22 20.39 -1.71
CA ALA A 320 -0.92 21.28 -1.43
C ALA A 320 -1.74 20.78 -0.22
N LYS A 321 -2.28 21.73 0.56
CA LYS A 321 -3.18 21.45 1.70
C LYS A 321 -4.62 21.43 1.24
N TYR A 322 -5.41 20.49 1.75
CA TYR A 322 -6.81 20.30 1.38
C TYR A 322 -7.71 20.19 2.61
N PHE A 323 -8.99 20.53 2.43
CA PHE A 323 -10.07 20.31 3.38
C PHE A 323 -11.36 20.03 2.61
N ILE A 324 -12.35 19.45 3.29
CA ILE A 324 -13.68 19.23 2.72
C ILE A 324 -14.71 20.05 3.50
N VAL A 325 -15.65 20.66 2.80
CA VAL A 325 -16.84 21.29 3.41
C VAL A 325 -18.11 20.65 2.90
N ARG A 326 -19.14 20.63 3.73
CA ARG A 326 -20.49 20.23 3.32
C ARG A 326 -21.24 21.44 2.78
N ALA A 327 -21.76 21.35 1.57
CA ALA A 327 -22.62 22.36 0.99
C ALA A 327 -23.97 22.40 1.72
N GLN A 328 -24.47 23.59 1.97
CA GLN A 328 -25.79 23.81 2.57
C GLN A 328 -26.58 24.84 1.76
N GLY A 329 -27.80 24.48 1.41
CA GLY A 329 -28.73 25.28 0.62
C GLY A 329 -28.53 25.18 -0.91
N ASP A 330 -29.24 26.04 -1.63
CA ASP A 330 -29.41 25.98 -3.10
C ASP A 330 -28.70 27.13 -3.83
N SER A 331 -27.84 27.90 -3.16
CA SER A 331 -27.22 29.12 -3.70
C SER A 331 -26.21 28.88 -4.83
N MET A 332 -25.82 27.63 -5.04
CA MET A 332 -24.84 27.19 -6.05
C MET A 332 -25.35 26.04 -6.94
N ASN A 333 -26.66 25.79 -6.99
CA ASN A 333 -27.23 24.66 -7.74
C ASN A 333 -26.95 24.71 -9.25
N LEU A 334 -26.88 25.89 -9.87
CA LEU A 334 -26.49 26.06 -11.27
C LEU A 334 -24.99 25.85 -11.50
N ALA A 335 -24.18 25.84 -10.44
CA ALA A 335 -22.76 25.46 -10.50
C ALA A 335 -22.53 23.96 -10.24
N GLY A 336 -23.62 23.17 -10.21
CA GLY A 336 -23.57 21.72 -9.97
C GLY A 336 -23.24 21.36 -8.52
N ILE A 337 -23.55 22.24 -7.56
CA ILE A 337 -23.40 22.01 -6.12
C ILE A 337 -24.80 21.98 -5.51
N GLU A 338 -25.20 20.81 -5.02
CA GLU A 338 -26.50 20.58 -4.38
C GLU A 338 -26.37 20.61 -2.85
N ASP A 339 -27.51 20.69 -2.16
CA ASP A 339 -27.55 20.65 -0.70
C ASP A 339 -27.04 19.29 -0.19
N GLY A 340 -26.10 19.32 0.76
CA GLY A 340 -25.48 18.12 1.33
C GLY A 340 -24.25 17.59 0.58
N ASP A 341 -23.92 18.12 -0.59
CA ASP A 341 -22.72 17.73 -1.35
C ASP A 341 -21.44 17.99 -0.55
N LEU A 342 -20.43 17.14 -0.73
CA LEU A 342 -19.11 17.32 -0.13
C LEU A 342 -18.17 17.98 -1.14
N LEU A 343 -17.52 19.06 -0.75
CA LEU A 343 -16.67 19.84 -1.65
C LEU A 343 -15.21 19.72 -1.25
N LEU A 344 -14.38 19.18 -2.15
CA LEU A 344 -12.94 19.12 -1.97
C LEU A 344 -12.33 20.49 -2.28
N CYS A 345 -11.73 21.11 -1.27
CA CYS A 345 -11.21 22.47 -1.34
C CYS A 345 -9.70 22.49 -1.11
N ARG A 346 -8.99 23.28 -1.91
CA ARG A 346 -7.55 23.53 -1.75
C ARG A 346 -7.34 24.80 -0.94
N TYR A 347 -6.54 24.71 0.13
CA TYR A 347 -6.30 25.78 1.10
C TYR A 347 -5.26 26.79 0.60
N GLY A 348 -5.45 28.06 0.95
CA GLY A 348 -4.41 29.10 0.85
C GLY A 348 -4.10 29.63 -0.56
N GLU A 349 -4.92 29.33 -1.56
CA GLU A 349 -4.74 29.83 -2.92
C GLU A 349 -5.53 31.12 -3.21
N LYS A 350 -4.92 32.00 -4.01
CA LYS A 350 -5.58 33.20 -4.55
C LYS A 350 -6.43 32.81 -5.76
N GLY A 351 -7.75 32.75 -5.57
CA GLY A 351 -8.67 32.43 -6.67
C GLY A 351 -8.77 33.52 -7.76
N GLU A 352 -9.19 33.08 -8.94
CA GLU A 352 -9.40 33.86 -10.15
C GLU A 352 -10.89 34.09 -10.45
N THR A 353 -11.20 34.95 -11.43
CA THR A 353 -12.61 35.17 -11.83
C THR A 353 -13.18 33.86 -12.39
N GLY A 354 -14.34 33.43 -11.90
CA GLY A 354 -14.96 32.17 -12.27
C GLY A 354 -14.67 31.02 -11.30
N ASP A 355 -13.71 31.17 -10.38
CA ASP A 355 -13.44 30.13 -9.39
C ASP A 355 -14.56 30.02 -8.37
N ARG A 356 -14.87 28.78 -7.98
CA ARG A 356 -15.76 28.49 -6.86
C ARG A 356 -14.93 28.54 -5.58
N VAL A 357 -15.27 29.43 -4.67
CA VAL A 357 -14.49 29.70 -3.45
C VAL A 357 -15.28 29.44 -2.18
N VAL A 358 -14.57 29.04 -1.14
CA VAL A 358 -15.05 29.02 0.24
C VAL A 358 -14.63 30.33 0.90
N ALA A 359 -15.61 31.18 1.18
CA ALA A 359 -15.41 32.48 1.81
C ALA A 359 -15.90 32.44 3.27
N LEU A 360 -15.10 32.98 4.18
CA LEU A 360 -15.50 33.28 5.55
C LEU A 360 -15.92 34.74 5.60
N LEU A 361 -17.19 34.99 5.89
CA LEU A 361 -17.80 36.31 5.98
C LEU A 361 -17.97 36.71 7.45
N GLY A 362 -17.55 37.92 7.80
CA GLY A 362 -17.65 38.49 9.14
C GLY A 362 -16.93 37.69 10.23
N GLY A 363 -15.94 36.87 9.86
CA GLY A 363 -15.20 36.01 10.79
C GLY A 363 -15.95 34.78 11.34
N GLU A 364 -17.21 34.58 10.94
CA GLU A 364 -18.07 33.53 11.51
C GLU A 364 -18.84 32.71 10.45
N ASN A 365 -19.24 33.32 9.34
CA ASN A 365 -20.14 32.67 8.38
C ASN A 365 -19.40 32.13 7.17
N VAL A 366 -19.33 30.81 7.01
CA VAL A 366 -18.75 30.17 5.82
C VAL A 366 -19.79 30.10 4.70
N THR A 367 -19.42 30.53 3.48
CA THR A 367 -20.27 30.42 2.29
C THR A 367 -19.49 30.00 1.05
N ILE A 368 -20.18 29.32 0.12
CA ILE A 368 -19.63 28.96 -1.18
C ILE A 368 -20.22 29.87 -2.25
N LYS A 369 -19.37 30.52 -3.04
CA LYS A 369 -19.75 31.45 -4.11
C LYS A 369 -18.77 31.38 -5.28
N GLU A 370 -19.18 31.86 -6.45
CA GLU A 370 -18.28 32.07 -7.58
C GLU A 370 -17.61 33.44 -7.48
N TYR A 371 -16.31 33.51 -7.74
CA TYR A 371 -15.59 34.76 -7.88
C TYR A 371 -16.04 35.54 -9.12
N GLY A 372 -16.72 36.64 -8.87
CA GLY A 372 -17.15 37.59 -9.89
C GLY A 372 -16.08 38.64 -10.27
N PRO A 373 -16.47 39.59 -11.12
CA PRO A 373 -15.60 40.70 -11.50
C PRO A 373 -15.28 41.60 -10.31
N ARG A 374 -14.16 42.34 -10.41
CA ARG A 374 -13.81 43.34 -9.41
C ARG A 374 -14.68 44.58 -9.58
N LYS A 375 -15.24 45.07 -8.48
CA LYS A 375 -15.92 46.37 -8.41
C LYS A 375 -15.27 47.18 -7.30
N LYS A 376 -14.72 48.36 -7.64
CA LYS A 376 -13.96 49.20 -6.70
C LYS A 376 -12.81 48.45 -5.99
N GLY A 377 -12.08 47.61 -6.72
CA GLY A 377 -10.90 46.89 -6.19
C GLY A 377 -11.20 45.55 -5.49
N VAL A 378 -12.45 45.31 -5.06
CA VAL A 378 -12.88 44.08 -4.37
C VAL A 378 -13.57 43.13 -5.35
N ARG A 379 -13.28 41.82 -5.27
CA ARG A 379 -13.97 40.79 -6.06
C ARG A 379 -15.36 40.52 -5.49
N LEU A 380 -16.38 40.49 -6.33
CA LEU A 380 -17.74 40.08 -5.93
C LEU A 380 -17.81 38.57 -5.71
N LEU A 381 -18.67 38.13 -4.78
CA LEU A 381 -19.03 36.74 -4.58
C LEU A 381 -20.43 36.50 -5.17
N LEU A 382 -20.51 35.75 -6.26
CA LEU A 382 -21.72 35.54 -7.03
C LEU A 382 -22.39 34.21 -6.66
N PRO A 383 -23.70 34.17 -6.39
CA PRO A 383 -24.43 32.92 -6.38
C PRO A 383 -24.61 32.40 -7.81
N LYS A 384 -24.73 31.09 -7.94
CA LYS A 384 -25.15 30.40 -9.17
C LYS A 384 -26.38 29.59 -8.85
N SER A 385 -27.53 30.26 -8.82
CA SER A 385 -28.79 29.63 -8.44
C SER A 385 -29.95 30.01 -9.33
N ASN A 386 -30.86 29.06 -9.54
CA ASN A 386 -32.19 29.32 -10.10
C ASN A 386 -33.09 30.12 -9.14
N ASN A 387 -32.75 30.16 -7.85
CA ASN A 387 -33.49 30.90 -6.85
C ASN A 387 -33.06 32.37 -6.82
N LYS A 388 -33.93 33.25 -7.32
CA LYS A 388 -33.70 34.70 -7.45
C LYS A 388 -33.51 35.43 -6.10
N LYS A 389 -33.74 34.77 -4.96
CA LYS A 389 -33.47 35.34 -3.64
C LYS A 389 -31.98 35.50 -3.36
N HIS A 390 -31.14 34.67 -3.98
CA HIS A 390 -29.69 34.75 -3.80
C HIS A 390 -29.12 35.94 -4.57
N LYS A 391 -28.44 36.83 -3.86
CA LYS A 391 -27.84 38.04 -4.45
C LYS A 391 -26.31 38.00 -4.34
N PRO A 392 -25.59 38.69 -5.25
CA PRO A 392 -24.15 38.91 -5.11
C PRO A 392 -23.79 39.54 -3.76
N ILE A 393 -22.71 39.06 -3.16
CA ILE A 393 -22.14 39.59 -1.91
C ILE A 393 -20.88 40.38 -2.28
N THR A 394 -20.72 41.56 -1.71
CA THR A 394 -19.47 42.33 -1.78
C THR A 394 -18.73 42.11 -0.48
N PRO A 395 -17.57 41.42 -0.47
CA PRO A 395 -16.80 41.19 0.74
C PRO A 395 -16.45 42.50 1.46
N GLY A 396 -16.62 42.50 2.78
CA GLY A 396 -16.27 43.59 3.68
C GLY A 396 -14.91 43.41 4.35
N GLU A 397 -14.64 44.28 5.33
CA GLU A 397 -13.45 44.19 6.17
C GLU A 397 -13.59 42.99 7.15
N GLY A 398 -12.59 42.11 7.18
CA GLY A 398 -12.64 40.85 7.95
C GLY A 398 -13.09 39.62 7.14
N ASP A 399 -13.59 39.80 5.92
CA ASP A 399 -13.92 38.69 5.04
C ASP A 399 -12.65 38.12 4.42
N SER A 400 -12.55 36.79 4.41
CA SER A 400 -11.35 36.09 3.94
C SER A 400 -11.72 34.84 3.16
N ILE A 401 -10.77 34.38 2.36
CA ILE A 401 -10.98 33.27 1.43
C ILE A 401 -10.15 32.12 1.92
N GLN A 402 -10.85 31.04 2.23
CA GLN A 402 -10.28 29.90 2.94
C GLN A 402 -9.76 28.85 1.95
N GLY A 403 -10.41 28.74 0.79
CA GLY A 403 -9.95 27.84 -0.27
C GLY A 403 -10.76 27.92 -1.56
N ILE A 404 -10.28 27.17 -2.55
CA ILE A 404 -10.90 27.05 -3.88
C ILE A 404 -11.44 25.63 -4.04
N VAL A 405 -12.71 25.51 -4.41
CA VAL A 405 -13.39 24.24 -4.68
C VAL A 405 -12.81 23.62 -5.96
N GLN A 406 -12.15 22.48 -5.81
CA GLN A 406 -11.58 21.72 -6.93
C GLN A 406 -12.63 20.78 -7.52
N GLU A 407 -13.37 20.08 -6.65
CA GLU A 407 -14.27 19.02 -7.07
C GLU A 407 -15.49 18.88 -6.13
N VAL A 408 -16.61 18.44 -6.68
CA VAL A 408 -17.81 18.06 -5.94
C VAL A 408 -17.81 16.54 -5.79
N LEU A 409 -17.68 16.07 -4.56
CA LEU A 409 -17.77 14.66 -4.19
C LEU A 409 -19.24 14.32 -3.97
N LYS A 410 -19.89 13.82 -5.03
CA LYS A 410 -21.30 13.41 -4.96
C LYS A 410 -21.46 12.22 -4.03
N ARG A 411 -22.54 12.22 -3.26
CA ARG A 411 -22.95 11.07 -2.46
C ARG A 411 -23.44 9.96 -3.40
N SER A 412 -22.76 8.82 -3.41
CA SER A 412 -23.26 7.57 -4.00
C SER A 412 -24.30 6.92 -3.12
#